data_AF-A0A543PQ92-F1
#
_entry.id   AF-A0A543PQ92-F1
#
_cell.length_a   1.000
_cell.length_b   1.000
_cell.length_c   1.000
_cell.angle_alpha   90.00
_cell.angle_beta   90.00
_cell.angle_gamma   90.00
#
_symmetry.space_group_name_H-M   'P 1'
#
loop_
_entity.id
_entity.type
_entity.pdbx_description
1 polymer ?
#
loop_
_entity_poly.entity_id
_entity_poly.type
_entity_poly.pdbx_seq_one_letter_code
_entity_poly.pdbx_strand_id
1 'polypeptide(L)'
;MTSHVLPHAAPQAPGSALDGRSRAAVLLAAVGLLLVGLGAALPWLTLFNGLEAVRGFRLDGGDLSGLALASAALLMVADRHGGSRILRPLAALCAVVVVVGALRSAGRISTYVADPGPSAALATPTQGVGPLVMAAGGVALVAAAVLAPLPARAMDRATALRVGLAAVTFVAAWMHLVLTPEHLAESTLLGLGFLGAGVLQLGLAAIIVRHHSERALSVLVAVDVALLAIWAYAVLVGLPLAGGGHGHDGGAAGLVIGHGEPVDLAAAVTKVAEVTSLVLALLLLHRWAPRLDRRR
;
A
#
# COMPACT_ATOMS: atom_id res chain seq x y z
N MET A 1 11.58 27.99 54.71
CA MET A 1 11.05 27.21 53.57
C MET A 1 11.38 27.95 52.30
N THR A 2 12.49 27.60 51.65
CA THR A 2 12.98 28.24 50.43
C THR A 2 12.37 27.54 49.21
N SER A 3 11.52 28.25 48.48
CA SER A 3 10.95 27.82 47.21
C SER A 3 12.07 27.73 46.16
N HIS A 4 12.53 26.51 45.87
CA HIS A 4 13.42 26.24 44.75
C HIS A 4 12.64 26.43 43.43
N VAL A 5 12.77 27.62 42.84
CA VAL A 5 12.28 27.89 41.48
C VAL A 5 13.22 27.17 40.52
N LEU A 6 12.75 26.09 39.90
CA LEU A 6 13.50 25.40 38.84
C LEU A 6 13.62 26.36 37.64
N PRO A 7 14.82 26.60 37.12
CA PRO A 7 15.01 27.48 35.96
C PRO A 7 14.20 26.95 34.78
N HIS A 8 13.30 27.78 34.25
CA HIS A 8 12.64 27.51 32.99
C HIS A 8 13.72 27.38 31.90
N ALA A 9 13.90 26.16 31.39
CA ALA A 9 14.75 25.92 30.24
C ALA A 9 14.29 26.84 29.10
N ALA A 10 15.20 27.70 28.63
CA ALA A 10 14.92 28.61 27.54
C ALA A 10 14.37 27.82 26.34
N PRO A 11 13.31 28.31 25.66
CA PRO A 11 12.76 27.65 24.49
C PRO A 11 13.88 27.44 23.47
N GLN A 12 14.18 26.18 23.17
CA GLN A 12 15.16 25.84 22.14
C GLN A 12 14.75 26.52 20.83
N ALA A 13 15.65 27.29 20.25
CA ALA A 13 15.39 28.06 19.05
C ALA A 13 14.88 27.13 17.92
N PRO A 14 13.70 27.40 17.35
CA PRO A 14 13.14 26.58 16.28
C PRO A 14 13.91 26.85 14.99
N GLY A 15 14.97 26.07 14.73
CA GLY A 15 15.75 26.32 13.52
C GLY A 15 17.05 25.55 13.36
N SER A 16 17.25 24.39 13.99
CA SER A 16 18.38 23.54 13.58
C SER A 16 18.09 23.04 12.16
N ALA A 17 18.80 23.61 11.19
CA ALA A 17 18.83 23.11 9.82
C ALA A 17 18.89 21.59 9.84
N LEU A 18 17.93 20.91 9.17
CA LEU A 18 17.95 19.45 9.04
C LEU A 18 19.36 19.01 8.66
N ASP A 19 19.95 18.12 9.48
CA ASP A 19 21.25 17.52 9.21
C ASP A 19 21.30 17.03 7.75
N GLY A 20 22.44 17.22 7.08
CA GLY A 20 22.60 16.89 5.67
C GLY A 20 22.20 15.44 5.37
N ARG A 21 22.42 14.54 6.33
CA ARG A 21 22.00 13.13 6.26
C ARG A 21 20.48 12.95 6.20
N SER A 22 19.72 13.68 7.02
CA SER A 22 18.25 13.63 6.99
C SER A 22 17.72 14.10 5.64
N ARG A 23 18.28 15.18 5.09
CA ARG A 23 17.88 15.70 3.77
C ARG A 23 18.17 14.70 2.66
N ALA A 24 19.35 14.06 2.69
CA ALA A 24 19.73 13.05 1.72
C ALA A 24 18.79 11.83 1.76
N ALA A 25 18.45 11.33 2.95
CA ALA A 25 17.54 10.19 3.09
C ALA A 25 16.12 10.49 2.57
N VAL A 26 15.59 11.68 2.88
CA VAL A 26 14.28 12.13 2.37
C VAL A 26 14.30 12.27 0.85
N LEU A 27 15.35 12.87 0.29
CA LEU A 27 15.51 13.02 -1.16
C LEU A 27 15.59 11.65 -1.85
N LEU A 28 16.38 10.72 -1.31
CA LEU A 28 16.49 9.36 -1.83
C LEU A 28 15.15 8.61 -1.78
N ALA A 29 14.38 8.76 -0.69
CA ALA A 29 13.05 8.17 -0.59
C ALA A 29 12.10 8.76 -1.63
N ALA A 30 12.10 10.08 -1.83
CA ALA A 30 11.25 10.75 -2.81
C ALA A 30 11.62 10.36 -4.25
N VAL A 31 12.92 10.35 -4.59
CA VAL A 31 13.43 9.88 -5.88
C VAL A 31 13.08 8.41 -6.09
N GLY A 32 13.25 7.58 -5.07
CA GLY A 32 12.90 6.16 -5.11
C GLY A 32 11.43 5.93 -5.41
N LEU A 33 10.53 6.61 -4.72
CA LEU A 33 9.09 6.54 -4.99
C LEU A 33 8.72 7.03 -6.40
N LEU A 34 9.33 8.14 -6.85
CA LEU A 34 9.12 8.66 -8.20
C LEU A 34 9.53 7.64 -9.26
N LEU A 35 10.73 7.05 -9.12
CA LEU A 35 11.24 6.05 -10.05
C LEU A 35 10.42 4.76 -10.03
N VAL A 36 9.95 4.29 -8.87
CA VAL A 36 9.05 3.14 -8.79
C VAL A 36 7.72 3.44 -9.51
N GLY A 37 7.12 4.61 -9.26
CA GLY A 37 5.88 5.02 -9.93
C GLY A 37 6.05 5.13 -11.45
N LEU A 38 7.15 5.74 -11.92
CA LEU A 38 7.49 5.77 -13.35
C LEU A 38 7.71 4.37 -13.89
N GLY A 39 8.47 3.53 -13.20
CA GLY A 39 8.72 2.14 -13.59
C GLY A 39 7.44 1.32 -13.71
N ALA A 40 6.45 1.54 -12.84
CA ALA A 40 5.14 0.87 -12.91
C ALA A 40 4.29 1.34 -14.10
N ALA A 41 4.38 2.63 -14.44
CA ALA A 41 3.64 3.24 -15.55
C ALA A 41 4.28 2.96 -16.92
N LEU A 42 5.60 2.77 -16.98
CA LEU A 42 6.34 2.48 -18.21
C LEU A 42 6.04 1.07 -18.74
N PRO A 43 6.25 0.84 -20.05
CA PRO A 43 6.14 -0.49 -20.64
C PRO A 43 7.13 -1.46 -19.99
N TRP A 44 6.64 -2.64 -19.62
CA TRP A 44 7.45 -3.78 -19.19
C TRP A 44 7.67 -4.76 -20.32
N LEU A 45 6.65 -4.95 -21.15
CA LEU A 45 6.66 -5.75 -22.36
C LEU A 45 5.96 -4.94 -23.44
N THR A 46 6.48 -4.96 -24.66
CA THR A 46 5.74 -4.48 -25.83
C THR A 46 5.54 -5.62 -26.81
N LEU A 47 4.39 -5.62 -27.48
CA LEU A 47 3.95 -6.62 -28.43
C LEU A 47 3.68 -5.96 -29.78
N PHE A 48 3.54 -6.78 -30.82
CA PHE A 48 3.18 -6.39 -32.18
C PHE A 48 4.09 -5.29 -32.74
N ASN A 49 5.42 -5.47 -32.67
CA ASN A 49 6.43 -4.49 -33.08
C ASN A 49 6.29 -3.14 -32.36
N GLY A 50 5.90 -3.17 -31.08
CA GLY A 50 5.77 -1.97 -30.24
C GLY A 50 4.40 -1.28 -30.31
N LEU A 51 3.43 -1.85 -31.02
CA LEU A 51 2.09 -1.28 -31.12
C LEU A 51 1.28 -1.41 -29.82
N GLU A 52 1.53 -2.46 -29.04
CA GLU A 52 0.86 -2.65 -27.75
C GLU A 52 1.87 -2.70 -26.61
N ALA A 53 1.68 -1.82 -25.62
CA ALA A 53 2.53 -1.75 -24.43
C ALA A 53 1.81 -2.31 -23.21
N VAL A 54 2.33 -3.41 -22.68
CA VAL A 54 1.92 -3.95 -21.38
C VAL A 54 2.69 -3.22 -20.29
N ARG A 55 2.00 -2.34 -19.57
CA ARG A 55 2.56 -1.57 -18.46
C ARG A 55 2.79 -2.45 -17.25
N GLY A 56 3.82 -2.11 -16.46
CA GLY A 56 4.17 -2.86 -15.25
C GLY A 56 3.06 -2.96 -14.23
N PHE A 57 2.22 -1.93 -14.12
CA PHE A 57 1.10 -1.92 -13.17
C PHE A 57 0.10 -3.07 -13.39
N ARG A 58 -0.04 -3.56 -14.62
CA ARG A 58 -0.90 -4.73 -14.96
C ARG A 58 -0.18 -6.08 -14.75
N LEU A 59 1.10 -6.04 -14.41
CA LEU A 59 1.94 -7.20 -14.06
C LEU A 59 2.32 -7.06 -12.57
N ASP A 60 3.49 -7.54 -12.18
CA ASP A 60 3.96 -7.44 -10.79
C ASP A 60 4.21 -5.99 -10.32
N GLY A 61 4.30 -5.02 -11.25
CA GLY A 61 4.64 -3.64 -10.94
C GLY A 61 3.59 -2.90 -10.12
N GLY A 62 2.34 -3.37 -10.12
CA GLY A 62 1.33 -2.98 -9.14
C GLY A 62 1.87 -3.26 -7.76
N ASP A 63 1.88 -4.53 -7.34
CA ASP A 63 2.28 -4.99 -5.99
C ASP A 63 3.60 -4.41 -5.48
N LEU A 64 4.61 -4.33 -6.35
CA LEU A 64 5.90 -3.74 -6.00
C LEU A 64 5.78 -2.24 -5.66
N SER A 65 4.88 -1.49 -6.30
CA SER A 65 4.62 -0.08 -5.94
C SER A 65 4.03 0.06 -4.53
N GLY A 66 3.17 -0.86 -4.12
CA GLY A 66 2.65 -0.92 -2.75
C GLY A 66 3.74 -1.13 -1.72
N LEU A 67 4.65 -2.07 -1.98
CA LEU A 67 5.81 -2.31 -1.11
C LEU A 67 6.76 -1.11 -1.03
N ALA A 68 6.95 -0.39 -2.14
CA ALA A 68 7.74 0.84 -2.16
C ALA A 68 7.12 1.95 -1.29
N LEU A 69 5.79 2.15 -1.40
CA LEU A 69 5.05 3.08 -0.55
C LEU A 69 5.13 2.69 0.92
N ALA A 70 4.97 1.40 1.24
CA ALA A 70 5.13 0.88 2.59
C ALA A 70 6.53 1.14 3.14
N SER A 71 7.59 0.94 2.35
CA SER A 71 8.98 1.23 2.75
C SER A 71 9.15 2.69 3.18
N ALA A 72 8.73 3.64 2.35
CA ALA A 72 8.83 5.06 2.66
C ALA A 72 7.96 5.46 3.86
N ALA A 73 6.75 4.92 3.97
CA ALA A 73 5.86 5.16 5.10
C ALA A 73 6.44 4.66 6.42
N LEU A 74 7.05 3.48 6.43
CA LEU A 74 7.72 2.91 7.61
C LEU A 74 8.87 3.79 8.10
N LEU A 75 9.68 4.37 7.19
CA LEU A 75 10.73 5.32 7.55
C LEU A 75 10.15 6.60 8.16
N MET A 76 9.09 7.15 7.56
CA MET A 76 8.41 8.33 8.10
C MET A 76 7.79 8.08 9.47
N VAL A 77 7.21 6.89 9.70
CA VAL A 77 6.67 6.49 11.00
C VAL A 77 7.79 6.33 12.01
N ALA A 78 8.90 5.68 11.64
CA ALA A 78 10.04 5.48 12.52
C ALA A 78 10.66 6.81 12.99
N ASP A 79 10.73 7.79 12.09
CA ASP A 79 11.22 9.14 12.38
C ASP A 79 10.31 9.87 13.38
N ARG A 80 9.00 9.88 13.12
CA ARG A 80 8.03 10.62 13.94
C ARG A 80 7.67 9.96 15.26
N HIS A 81 7.64 8.64 15.30
CA HIS A 81 7.04 7.87 16.39
C HIS A 81 8.03 6.94 17.12
N GLY A 82 9.25 6.78 16.60
CA GLY A 82 10.23 5.80 17.09
C GLY A 82 9.99 4.40 16.55
N GLY A 83 10.58 3.38 17.16
CA GLY A 83 10.50 1.99 16.71
C GLY A 83 11.49 1.64 15.59
N SER A 84 12.52 2.47 15.38
CA SER A 84 13.49 2.32 14.29
C SER A 84 14.18 0.94 14.26
N ARG A 85 14.37 0.29 15.42
CA ARG A 85 14.95 -1.07 15.48
C ARG A 85 14.17 -2.12 14.69
N ILE A 86 12.85 -1.94 14.54
CA ILE A 86 11.96 -2.88 13.84
C ILE A 86 11.54 -2.30 12.48
N LEU A 87 11.12 -1.02 12.46
CA LEU A 87 10.56 -0.43 11.24
C LEU A 87 11.62 -0.21 10.15
N ARG A 88 12.87 0.09 10.51
CA ARG A 88 13.96 0.27 9.55
C ARG A 88 14.29 -1.01 8.78
N PRO A 89 14.55 -2.18 9.42
CA PRO A 89 14.81 -3.40 8.68
C PRO A 89 13.59 -3.86 7.86
N LEU A 90 12.36 -3.63 8.35
CA LEU A 90 11.15 -3.90 7.55
C LEU A 90 11.06 -3.00 6.32
N ALA A 91 11.35 -1.71 6.45
CA ALA A 91 11.39 -0.78 5.32
C ALA A 91 12.46 -1.19 4.29
N ALA A 92 13.66 -1.57 4.76
CA ALA A 92 14.72 -2.08 3.91
C ALA A 92 14.32 -3.38 3.22
N LEU A 93 13.69 -4.32 3.92
CA LEU A 93 13.19 -5.56 3.34
C LEU A 93 12.16 -5.30 2.23
N CYS A 94 11.18 -4.42 2.46
CA CYS A 94 10.20 -4.03 1.44
C CYS A 94 10.91 -3.47 0.19
N ALA A 95 11.88 -2.58 0.37
CA ALA A 95 12.66 -2.01 -0.73
C ALA A 95 13.52 -3.06 -1.46
N VAL A 96 14.12 -4.02 -0.74
CA VAL A 96 14.86 -5.13 -1.35
C VAL A 96 13.93 -6.03 -2.16
N VAL A 97 12.72 -6.33 -1.66
CA VAL A 97 11.72 -7.09 -2.41
C VAL A 97 11.31 -6.37 -3.69
N VAL A 98 11.20 -5.03 -3.67
CA VAL A 98 10.98 -4.22 -4.90
C VAL A 98 12.09 -4.43 -5.91
N VAL A 99 13.37 -4.35 -5.48
CA VAL A 99 14.52 -4.55 -6.37
C VAL A 99 14.53 -5.96 -6.95
N VAL A 100 14.46 -6.99 -6.09
CA VAL A 100 14.55 -8.39 -6.50
C VAL A 100 13.35 -8.78 -7.36
N GLY A 101 12.14 -8.36 -7.00
CA GLY A 101 10.91 -8.62 -7.75
C GLY A 101 10.94 -8.00 -9.13
N ALA A 102 11.39 -6.74 -9.26
CA ALA A 102 11.51 -6.07 -10.54
C ALA A 102 12.57 -6.73 -11.44
N LEU A 103 13.74 -7.10 -10.89
CA LEU A 103 14.79 -7.81 -11.64
C LEU A 103 14.37 -9.22 -12.05
N ARG A 104 13.67 -9.96 -11.17
CA ARG A 104 13.10 -11.27 -11.51
C ARG A 104 12.10 -11.16 -12.65
N SER A 105 11.26 -10.13 -12.63
CA SER A 105 10.29 -9.85 -13.69
C SER A 105 10.98 -9.52 -15.01
N ALA A 106 12.03 -8.67 -14.97
CA ALA A 106 12.87 -8.41 -16.14
C ALA A 106 13.46 -9.71 -16.72
N GLY A 107 13.95 -10.61 -15.87
CA GLY A 107 14.46 -11.92 -16.29
C GLY A 107 13.39 -12.80 -16.95
N ARG A 108 12.19 -12.90 -16.36
CA ARG A 108 11.05 -13.64 -16.95
C ARG A 108 10.62 -13.08 -18.31
N ILE A 109 10.58 -11.76 -18.43
CA ILE A 109 10.24 -11.08 -19.70
C ILE A 109 11.33 -11.36 -20.74
N SER A 110 12.60 -11.26 -20.36
CA SER A 110 13.73 -11.56 -21.25
C SER A 110 13.68 -12.99 -21.78
N THR A 111 13.38 -13.97 -20.91
CA THR A 111 13.22 -15.38 -21.36
C THR A 111 12.05 -15.54 -22.31
N TYR A 112 10.91 -14.86 -22.06
CA TYR A 112 9.76 -14.89 -22.95
C TYR A 112 10.05 -14.23 -24.31
N VAL A 113 10.81 -13.13 -24.33
CA VAL A 113 11.21 -12.46 -25.57
C VAL A 113 12.14 -13.35 -26.40
N ALA A 114 13.06 -14.06 -25.75
CA ALA A 114 14.00 -14.96 -26.42
C ALA A 114 13.32 -16.20 -27.02
N ASP A 115 12.27 -16.71 -26.36
CA ASP A 115 11.48 -17.85 -26.84
C ASP A 115 9.97 -17.61 -26.59
N PRO A 116 9.29 -16.89 -27.50
CA PRO A 116 7.87 -16.56 -27.33
C PRO A 116 6.93 -17.73 -27.66
N GLY A 117 7.49 -18.88 -28.04
CA GLY A 117 6.74 -20.03 -28.50
C GLY A 117 6.05 -19.83 -29.87
N PRO A 118 5.03 -20.65 -30.19
CA PRO A 118 4.38 -20.68 -31.50
C PRO A 118 3.74 -19.34 -31.93
N SER A 119 3.39 -18.49 -30.97
CA SER A 119 2.82 -17.16 -31.20
C SER A 119 3.84 -16.09 -31.59
N ALA A 120 5.14 -16.40 -31.59
CA ALA A 120 6.22 -15.43 -31.86
C ALA A 120 6.04 -14.65 -33.17
N ALA A 121 5.60 -15.34 -34.22
CA ALA A 121 5.39 -14.75 -35.55
C ALA A 121 4.33 -13.64 -35.57
N LEU A 122 3.38 -13.67 -34.64
CA LEU A 122 2.32 -12.67 -34.51
C LEU A 122 2.68 -11.61 -33.47
N ALA A 123 3.32 -12.01 -32.36
CA ALA A 123 3.50 -11.14 -31.20
C ALA A 123 4.77 -10.28 -31.26
N THR A 124 5.87 -10.69 -31.91
CA THR A 124 7.15 -9.92 -32.00
C THR A 124 7.51 -9.17 -30.70
N PRO A 125 7.58 -9.87 -29.55
CA PRO A 125 7.69 -9.22 -28.25
C PRO A 125 9.04 -8.53 -28.07
N THR A 126 9.08 -7.41 -27.36
CA THR A 126 10.33 -6.79 -26.90
C THR A 126 10.24 -6.33 -25.45
N GLN A 127 11.37 -6.35 -24.76
CA GLN A 127 11.44 -5.97 -23.35
C GLN A 127 11.40 -4.44 -23.19
N GLY A 128 10.50 -3.95 -22.34
CA GLY A 128 10.44 -2.55 -21.96
C GLY A 128 11.39 -2.19 -20.82
N VAL A 129 11.61 -0.88 -20.63
CA VAL A 129 12.54 -0.34 -19.61
C VAL A 129 11.95 -0.31 -18.19
N GLY A 130 10.63 -0.48 -18.05
CA GLY A 130 9.91 -0.29 -16.78
C GLY A 130 10.46 -1.08 -15.59
N PRO A 131 10.77 -2.39 -15.70
CA PRO A 131 11.33 -3.17 -14.60
C PRO A 131 12.67 -2.61 -14.10
N LEU A 132 13.53 -2.13 -15.00
CA LEU A 132 14.84 -1.59 -14.64
C LEU A 132 14.72 -0.23 -13.93
N VAL A 133 13.83 0.63 -14.41
CA VAL A 133 13.52 1.91 -13.76
C VAL A 133 12.94 1.68 -12.35
N MET A 134 12.05 0.69 -12.20
CA MET A 134 11.52 0.31 -10.89
C MET A 134 12.61 -0.24 -9.96
N ALA A 135 13.49 -1.11 -10.46
CA ALA A 135 14.61 -1.63 -9.68
C ALA A 135 15.53 -0.51 -9.18
N ALA A 136 15.84 0.49 -10.03
CA ALA A 136 16.61 1.67 -9.63
C ALA A 136 15.91 2.46 -8.52
N GLY A 137 14.59 2.62 -8.59
CA GLY A 137 13.79 3.22 -7.53
C GLY A 137 13.84 2.43 -6.22
N GLY A 138 13.77 1.10 -6.29
CA GLY A 138 13.97 0.21 -5.15
C GLY A 138 15.34 0.37 -4.50
N VAL A 139 16.42 0.47 -5.29
CA VAL A 139 17.79 0.71 -4.78
C VAL A 139 17.88 2.04 -4.03
N ALA A 140 17.26 3.11 -4.56
CA ALA A 140 17.21 4.40 -3.88
C ALA A 140 16.46 4.31 -2.53
N LEU A 141 15.39 3.52 -2.45
CA LEU A 141 14.67 3.26 -1.19
C LEU A 141 15.49 2.44 -0.18
N VAL A 142 16.26 1.45 -0.64
CA VAL A 142 17.22 0.72 0.22
C VAL A 142 18.25 1.69 0.78
N ALA A 143 18.84 2.55 -0.07
CA ALA A 143 19.79 3.56 0.36
C ALA A 143 19.17 4.54 1.37
N ALA A 144 17.93 5.00 1.13
CA ALA A 144 17.19 5.83 2.08
C ALA A 144 17.02 5.14 3.44
N ALA A 145 16.62 3.86 3.45
CA ALA A 145 16.46 3.08 4.68
C ALA A 145 17.79 2.86 5.43
N VAL A 146 18.92 2.79 4.72
CA VAL A 146 20.26 2.66 5.31
C VAL A 146 20.79 4.00 5.84
N LEU A 147 20.52 5.10 5.15
CA LEU A 147 21.09 6.41 5.48
C LEU A 147 20.22 7.26 6.41
N ALA A 148 18.94 6.94 6.57
CA ALA A 148 18.01 7.68 7.42
C ALA A 148 18.51 7.73 8.89
N PRO A 149 18.75 8.94 9.46
CA PRO A 149 19.16 9.10 10.84
C PRO A 149 17.95 8.97 11.78
N LEU A 150 17.47 7.75 11.97
CA LEU A 150 16.27 7.49 12.76
C LEU A 150 16.57 7.44 14.27
N PRO A 151 15.73 8.06 15.13
CA PRO A 151 15.91 8.01 16.57
C PRO A 151 15.74 6.58 17.10
N ALA A 152 16.56 6.17 18.07
CA ALA A 152 16.49 4.85 18.72
C ALA A 152 15.39 4.73 19.79
N ARG A 153 14.35 5.57 19.72
CA ARG A 153 13.28 5.61 20.72
C ARG A 153 12.35 4.41 20.58
N ALA A 154 11.95 3.80 21.69
CA ALA A 154 10.90 2.80 21.67
C ALA A 154 9.53 3.43 21.32
N MET A 155 8.70 2.69 20.59
CA MET A 155 7.33 3.10 20.32
C MET A 155 6.45 2.72 21.51
N ASP A 156 5.63 3.65 22.00
CA ASP A 156 4.67 3.34 23.04
C ASP A 156 3.54 2.43 22.49
N ARG A 157 2.88 1.69 23.38
CA ARG A 157 1.87 0.69 23.00
C ARG A 157 0.68 1.29 22.25
N ALA A 158 0.26 2.51 22.58
CA ALA A 158 -0.90 3.13 21.93
C ALA A 158 -0.55 3.54 20.50
N THR A 159 0.65 4.09 20.30
CA THR A 159 1.17 4.39 18.96
C THR A 159 1.40 3.13 18.14
N ALA A 160 1.93 2.06 18.75
CA ALA A 160 2.11 0.77 18.07
C ALA A 160 0.80 0.18 17.56
N LEU A 161 -0.28 0.25 18.34
CA LEU A 161 -1.61 -0.19 17.90
C LEU A 161 -2.15 0.66 16.75
N ARG A 162 -1.92 1.98 16.76
CA ARG A 162 -2.33 2.87 15.66
C ARG A 162 -1.53 2.63 14.39
N VAL A 163 -0.22 2.39 14.51
CA VAL A 163 0.63 2.01 13.37
C VAL A 163 0.18 0.66 12.82
N GLY A 164 -0.15 -0.30 13.68
CA GLY A 164 -0.72 -1.59 13.27
C GLY A 164 -2.04 -1.43 12.52
N LEU A 165 -2.97 -0.63 13.04
CA LEU A 165 -4.23 -0.28 12.35
C LEU A 165 -3.94 0.36 10.98
N ALA A 166 -3.12 1.40 10.93
CA ALA A 166 -2.78 2.08 9.68
C ALA A 166 -2.12 1.13 8.67
N ALA A 167 -1.31 0.17 9.12
CA ALA A 167 -0.68 -0.82 8.26
C ALA A 167 -1.71 -1.79 7.64
N VAL A 168 -2.66 -2.32 8.43
CA VAL A 168 -3.70 -3.22 7.87
C VAL A 168 -4.70 -2.46 6.99
N THR A 169 -5.07 -1.22 7.36
CA THR A 169 -5.89 -0.36 6.50
C THR A 169 -5.15 -0.01 5.20
N PHE A 170 -3.82 0.20 5.25
CA PHE A 170 -3.01 0.38 4.05
C PHE A 170 -3.05 -0.85 3.13
N VAL A 171 -2.95 -2.06 3.68
CA VAL A 171 -3.02 -3.31 2.89
C VAL A 171 -4.38 -3.41 2.19
N ALA A 172 -5.49 -3.17 2.89
CA ALA A 172 -6.83 -3.15 2.28
C ALA A 172 -6.92 -2.10 1.15
N ALA A 173 -6.51 -0.86 1.45
CA ALA A 173 -6.50 0.24 0.49
C ALA A 173 -5.68 -0.09 -0.76
N TRP A 174 -4.50 -0.68 -0.55
CA TRP A 174 -3.58 -1.06 -1.60
C TRP A 174 -4.18 -2.10 -2.54
N MET A 175 -4.79 -3.16 -2.00
CA MET A 175 -5.44 -4.19 -2.81
C MET A 175 -6.59 -3.62 -3.66
N HIS A 176 -7.41 -2.73 -3.09
CA HIS A 176 -8.45 -2.04 -3.85
C HIS A 176 -7.89 -1.26 -5.05
N LEU A 177 -6.76 -0.56 -4.86
CA LEU A 177 -6.11 0.19 -5.93
C LEU A 177 -5.49 -0.72 -7.00
N VAL A 178 -4.91 -1.86 -6.61
CA VAL A 178 -4.35 -2.84 -7.55
C VAL A 178 -5.42 -3.50 -8.40
N LEU A 179 -6.56 -3.84 -7.81
CA LEU A 179 -7.68 -4.49 -8.51
C LEU A 179 -8.55 -3.50 -9.32
N THR A 180 -8.38 -2.19 -9.11
CA THR A 180 -9.15 -1.15 -9.81
C THR A 180 -9.13 -1.29 -11.35
N PRO A 181 -7.99 -1.51 -12.03
CA PRO A 181 -7.97 -1.58 -13.50
C PRO A 181 -8.71 -2.80 -14.06
N GLU A 182 -8.66 -3.93 -13.37
CA GLU A 182 -9.39 -5.16 -13.72
C GLU A 182 -10.89 -4.89 -13.64
N HIS A 183 -11.34 -4.37 -12.52
CA HIS A 183 -12.73 -4.03 -12.29
C HIS A 183 -13.26 -2.89 -13.18
N LEU A 184 -12.43 -1.93 -13.58
CA LEU A 184 -12.80 -0.93 -14.59
C LEU A 184 -13.04 -1.55 -15.97
N ALA A 185 -12.37 -2.66 -16.29
CA ALA A 185 -12.58 -3.38 -17.54
C ALA A 185 -13.89 -4.17 -17.53
N GLU A 186 -14.35 -4.61 -16.35
CA GLU A 186 -15.63 -5.31 -16.17
C GLU A 186 -16.81 -4.34 -16.12
N SER A 187 -16.69 -3.29 -15.30
CA SER A 187 -17.73 -2.29 -15.11
C SER A 187 -17.17 -0.98 -14.56
N THR A 188 -17.48 0.13 -15.22
CA THR A 188 -17.03 1.46 -14.75
C THR A 188 -17.48 1.75 -13.32
N LEU A 189 -18.70 1.35 -12.94
CA LEU A 189 -19.20 1.55 -11.59
C LEU A 189 -18.38 0.76 -10.56
N LEU A 190 -18.05 -0.50 -10.88
CA LEU A 190 -17.32 -1.39 -9.98
C LEU A 190 -15.88 -0.89 -9.80
N GLY A 191 -15.19 -0.58 -10.91
CA GLY A 191 -13.86 0.00 -10.86
C GLY A 191 -13.77 1.35 -10.14
N LEU A 192 -14.75 2.24 -10.30
CA LEU A 192 -14.81 3.49 -9.51
C LEU A 192 -15.07 3.24 -8.01
N GLY A 193 -15.85 2.21 -7.68
CA GLY A 193 -16.05 1.77 -6.30
C GLY A 193 -14.74 1.34 -5.63
N PHE A 194 -13.95 0.50 -6.32
CA PHE A 194 -12.63 0.07 -5.87
C PHE A 194 -11.65 1.25 -5.74
N LEU A 195 -11.59 2.13 -6.74
CA LEU A 195 -10.75 3.33 -6.69
C LEU A 195 -11.11 4.22 -5.49
N GLY A 196 -12.41 4.46 -5.28
CA GLY A 196 -12.92 5.25 -4.17
C GLY A 196 -12.60 4.63 -2.82
N ALA A 197 -12.82 3.32 -2.66
CA ALA A 197 -12.48 2.57 -1.45
C ALA A 197 -10.98 2.67 -1.13
N GLY A 198 -10.13 2.38 -2.12
CA GLY A 198 -8.69 2.43 -2.00
C GLY A 198 -8.16 3.82 -1.61
N VAL A 199 -8.61 4.88 -2.29
CA VAL A 199 -8.18 6.26 -1.97
C VAL A 199 -8.66 6.68 -0.58
N LEU A 200 -9.90 6.36 -0.21
CA LEU A 200 -10.46 6.72 1.09
C LEU A 200 -9.73 6.00 2.24
N GLN A 201 -9.57 4.68 2.15
CA GLN A 201 -8.85 3.91 3.18
C GLN A 201 -7.38 4.33 3.27
N LEU A 202 -6.71 4.63 2.16
CA LEU A 202 -5.33 5.14 2.17
C LEU A 202 -5.24 6.50 2.90
N GLY A 203 -6.18 7.41 2.62
CA GLY A 203 -6.29 8.69 3.32
C GLY A 203 -6.53 8.51 4.82
N LEU A 204 -7.43 7.59 5.20
CA LEU A 204 -7.72 7.26 6.59
C LEU A 204 -6.50 6.66 7.30
N ALA A 205 -5.76 5.75 6.67
CA ALA A 205 -4.51 5.20 7.21
C ALA A 205 -3.50 6.33 7.52
N ALA A 206 -3.33 7.27 6.60
CA ALA A 206 -2.46 8.43 6.79
C ALA A 206 -2.93 9.36 7.91
N ILE A 207 -4.24 9.63 8.01
CA ILE A 207 -4.81 10.47 9.08
C ILE A 207 -4.64 9.78 10.44
N ILE A 208 -4.95 8.47 10.52
CA ILE A 208 -4.91 7.68 11.76
C ILE A 208 -3.51 7.60 12.34
N VAL A 209 -2.46 7.51 11.50
CA VAL A 209 -1.08 7.50 12.01
C VAL A 209 -0.66 8.90 12.46
N ARG A 210 -1.05 9.96 11.75
CA ARG A 210 -0.63 11.34 12.04
C ARG A 210 -1.39 11.98 13.21
N HIS A 211 -2.67 11.68 13.36
CA HIS A 211 -3.57 12.37 14.30
C HIS A 211 -4.37 11.38 15.14
N HIS A 212 -4.59 11.73 16.41
CA HIS A 212 -5.54 11.02 17.27
C HIS A 212 -6.94 11.55 16.95
N SER A 213 -7.65 10.90 16.02
CA SER A 213 -8.97 11.35 15.56
C SER A 213 -10.01 10.24 15.70
N GLU A 214 -10.91 10.39 16.67
CA GLU A 214 -12.07 9.50 16.85
C GLU A 214 -13.00 9.53 15.63
N ARG A 215 -13.13 10.70 14.98
CA ARG A 215 -13.89 10.84 13.74
C ARG A 215 -13.29 9.98 12.63
N ALA A 216 -11.97 9.99 12.47
CA ALA A 216 -11.31 9.16 11.46
C ALA A 216 -11.52 7.67 11.73
N LEU A 217 -11.44 7.23 13.01
CA LEU A 217 -11.73 5.85 13.38
C LEU A 217 -13.20 5.47 13.10
N SER A 218 -14.14 6.36 13.41
CA SER A 218 -15.57 6.13 13.18
C SER A 218 -15.90 6.03 11.68
N VAL A 219 -15.29 6.90 10.87
CA VAL A 219 -15.42 6.82 9.40
C VAL A 219 -14.81 5.53 8.88
N LEU A 220 -13.64 5.12 9.37
CA LEU A 220 -13.03 3.85 8.97
C LEU A 220 -13.92 2.66 9.30
N VAL A 221 -14.51 2.60 10.50
CA VAL A 221 -15.47 1.56 10.89
C VAL A 221 -16.65 1.52 9.91
N ALA A 222 -17.24 2.67 9.59
CA ALA A 222 -18.38 2.73 8.67
C ALA A 222 -18.00 2.26 7.25
N VAL A 223 -16.81 2.65 6.76
CA VAL A 223 -16.29 2.24 5.46
C VAL A 223 -16.04 0.73 5.42
N ASP A 224 -15.31 0.17 6.40
CA ASP A 224 -14.99 -1.25 6.43
C ASP A 224 -16.27 -2.11 6.54
N VAL A 225 -17.26 -1.70 7.34
CA VAL A 225 -18.56 -2.38 7.42
C VAL A 225 -19.30 -2.35 6.08
N ALA A 226 -19.32 -1.20 5.40
CA ALA A 226 -19.98 -1.08 4.10
C ALA A 226 -19.31 -1.95 3.04
N LEU A 227 -17.97 -1.95 2.96
CA LEU A 227 -17.21 -2.75 2.00
C LEU A 227 -17.35 -4.26 2.25
N LEU A 228 -17.37 -4.68 3.51
CA LEU A 228 -17.61 -6.07 3.89
C LEU A 228 -19.05 -6.51 3.55
N ALA A 229 -20.04 -5.65 3.78
CA ALA A 229 -21.44 -5.94 3.43
C ALA A 229 -21.64 -6.03 1.91
N ILE A 230 -21.04 -5.12 1.13
CA ILE A 230 -21.09 -5.16 -0.34
C ILE A 230 -20.43 -6.44 -0.85
N TRP A 231 -19.25 -6.79 -0.34
CA TRP A 231 -18.56 -8.03 -0.73
C TRP A 231 -19.37 -9.28 -0.38
N ALA A 232 -19.94 -9.33 0.82
CA ALA A 232 -20.78 -10.46 1.23
C ALA A 232 -22.01 -10.60 0.31
N TYR A 233 -22.63 -9.49 -0.08
CA TYR A 233 -23.73 -9.50 -1.04
C TYR A 233 -23.28 -9.97 -2.43
N ALA A 234 -22.14 -9.46 -2.93
CA ALA A 234 -21.59 -9.85 -4.22
C ALA A 234 -21.28 -11.35 -4.30
N VAL A 235 -20.67 -11.92 -3.25
CA VAL A 235 -20.34 -13.34 -3.19
C VAL A 235 -21.60 -14.21 -2.99
N LEU A 236 -22.49 -13.84 -2.06
CA LEU A 236 -23.62 -14.71 -1.71
C LEU A 236 -24.78 -14.65 -2.71
N VAL A 237 -25.05 -13.46 -3.26
CA VAL A 237 -26.23 -13.18 -4.10
C VAL A 237 -25.84 -12.84 -5.54
N GLY A 238 -24.68 -12.21 -5.76
CA GLY A 238 -24.31 -11.61 -7.03
C GLY A 238 -24.76 -10.15 -7.14
N LEU A 239 -23.98 -9.32 -7.83
CA LEU A 239 -24.32 -7.92 -8.06
C LEU A 239 -25.31 -7.76 -9.23
N PRO A 240 -26.37 -6.94 -9.11
CA PRO A 240 -27.33 -6.70 -10.18
C PRO A 240 -26.77 -5.70 -11.21
N LEU A 241 -25.59 -5.97 -11.76
CA LEU A 241 -24.97 -5.14 -12.79
C LEU A 241 -25.43 -5.63 -14.17
N ALA A 242 -26.23 -4.80 -14.85
CA ALA A 242 -26.75 -5.10 -16.18
C ALA A 242 -25.58 -5.19 -17.19
N GLY A 243 -25.28 -6.39 -17.69
CA GLY A 243 -24.34 -6.57 -18.81
C GLY A 243 -23.37 -7.75 -18.74
N GLY A 244 -23.22 -8.43 -17.61
CA GLY A 244 -22.27 -9.53 -17.47
C GLY A 244 -22.94 -10.79 -16.97
N GLY A 245 -23.45 -11.63 -17.88
CA GLY A 245 -23.48 -13.05 -17.55
C GLY A 245 -22.04 -13.45 -17.28
N HIS A 246 -21.69 -13.69 -16.01
CA HIS A 246 -20.42 -14.32 -15.62
C HIS A 246 -20.45 -15.78 -16.10
N GLY A 247 -20.48 -15.97 -17.43
CA GLY A 247 -20.25 -17.25 -18.07
C GLY A 247 -18.79 -17.63 -17.84
N HIS A 248 -18.46 -18.00 -16.60
CA HIS A 248 -17.23 -18.69 -16.25
C HIS A 248 -17.35 -20.14 -16.73
N ASP A 249 -17.57 -20.35 -18.03
CA ASP A 249 -17.52 -21.66 -18.67
C ASP A 249 -16.07 -22.14 -18.87
N GLY A 250 -15.07 -21.46 -18.28
CA GLY A 250 -13.65 -21.75 -18.44
C GLY A 250 -12.80 -21.44 -17.22
N GLY A 251 -12.83 -22.32 -16.21
CA GLY A 251 -11.63 -22.61 -15.39
C GLY A 251 -11.11 -21.56 -14.40
N ALA A 252 -11.93 -20.61 -13.91
CA ALA A 252 -11.49 -19.68 -12.86
C ALA A 252 -11.16 -20.44 -11.56
N ALA A 253 -9.90 -20.38 -11.11
CA ALA A 253 -9.45 -21.02 -9.88
C ALA A 253 -9.82 -20.16 -8.66
N GLY A 254 -10.87 -20.56 -7.93
CA GLY A 254 -11.26 -19.90 -6.67
C GLY A 254 -12.40 -20.62 -5.95
N LEU A 255 -12.63 -20.29 -4.68
CA LEU A 255 -13.73 -20.90 -3.90
C LEU A 255 -15.04 -20.20 -4.25
N VAL A 256 -15.94 -20.89 -4.94
CA VAL A 256 -17.30 -20.39 -5.20
C VAL A 256 -18.14 -20.59 -3.94
N ILE A 257 -18.63 -19.49 -3.36
CA ILE A 257 -19.55 -19.51 -2.21
C ILE A 257 -20.89 -18.95 -2.70
N GLY A 258 -21.97 -19.73 -2.66
CA GLY A 258 -23.29 -19.27 -3.09
C GLY A 258 -23.45 -19.26 -4.61
N HIS A 259 -24.05 -18.21 -5.17
CA HIS A 259 -24.27 -18.04 -6.61
C HIS A 259 -23.43 -16.90 -7.22
N GLY A 260 -22.56 -16.29 -6.42
CA GLY A 260 -21.74 -15.15 -6.84
C GLY A 260 -20.30 -15.52 -7.21
N GLU A 261 -19.44 -14.50 -7.21
CA GLU A 261 -18.06 -14.57 -7.69
C GLU A 261 -17.16 -15.51 -6.85
N PRO A 262 -16.20 -16.22 -7.47
CA PRO A 262 -15.22 -17.01 -6.76
C PRO A 262 -14.33 -16.13 -5.86
N VAL A 263 -14.06 -16.58 -4.65
CA VAL A 263 -13.11 -15.93 -3.73
C VAL A 263 -11.70 -16.42 -4.06
N ASP A 264 -10.91 -15.53 -4.66
CA ASP A 264 -9.49 -15.76 -4.91
C ASP A 264 -8.61 -15.28 -3.73
N LEU A 265 -7.28 -15.40 -3.89
CA LEU A 265 -6.34 -14.99 -2.84
C LEU A 265 -6.36 -13.47 -2.61
N ALA A 266 -6.52 -12.67 -3.67
CA ALA A 266 -6.52 -11.21 -3.58
C ALA A 266 -7.73 -10.71 -2.79
N ALA A 267 -8.92 -11.25 -3.09
CA ALA A 267 -10.14 -11.01 -2.35
C ALA A 267 -9.98 -11.43 -0.89
N ALA A 268 -9.47 -12.64 -0.61
CA ALA A 268 -9.25 -13.12 0.74
C ALA A 268 -8.32 -12.21 1.56
N VAL A 269 -7.18 -11.80 1.00
CA VAL A 269 -6.23 -10.88 1.65
C VAL A 269 -6.90 -9.53 1.97
N THR A 270 -7.64 -8.98 1.01
CA THR A 270 -8.36 -7.71 1.20
C THR A 270 -9.36 -7.80 2.35
N LYS A 271 -10.15 -8.87 2.42
CA LYS A 271 -11.17 -9.03 3.47
C LYS A 271 -10.56 -9.30 4.84
N VAL A 272 -9.48 -10.08 4.93
CA VAL A 272 -8.74 -10.26 6.19
C VAL A 272 -8.19 -8.92 6.69
N ALA A 273 -7.66 -8.08 5.80
CA ALA A 273 -7.17 -6.75 6.15
C ALA A 273 -8.29 -5.83 6.64
N GLU A 274 -9.44 -5.79 5.94
CA GLU A 274 -10.62 -5.00 6.33
C GLU A 274 -11.19 -5.45 7.69
N VAL A 275 -11.36 -6.75 7.93
CA VAL A 275 -11.85 -7.28 9.22
C VAL A 275 -10.88 -6.93 10.34
N THR A 276 -9.58 -7.09 10.12
CA THR A 276 -8.56 -6.74 11.12
C THR A 276 -8.56 -5.24 11.41
N SER A 277 -8.66 -4.41 10.36
CA SER A 277 -8.81 -2.95 10.45
C SER A 277 -10.01 -2.56 11.30
N LEU A 278 -11.18 -3.13 10.99
CA LEU A 278 -12.43 -2.90 11.73
C LEU A 278 -12.29 -3.25 13.22
N VAL A 279 -11.77 -4.43 13.54
CA VAL A 279 -11.58 -4.88 14.94
C VAL A 279 -10.64 -3.93 15.69
N LEU A 280 -9.50 -3.57 15.10
CA LEU A 280 -8.54 -2.66 15.74
C LEU A 280 -9.11 -1.25 15.92
N ALA A 281 -9.88 -0.74 14.96
CA ALA A 281 -10.54 0.56 15.05
C ALA A 281 -11.56 0.59 16.21
N LEU A 282 -12.39 -0.46 16.34
CA LEU A 282 -13.35 -0.60 17.44
C LEU A 282 -12.66 -0.68 18.82
N LEU A 283 -11.55 -1.43 18.92
CA LEU A 283 -10.77 -1.53 20.15
C LEU A 283 -10.17 -0.17 20.56
N LEU A 284 -9.71 0.63 19.60
CA LEU A 284 -9.18 1.97 19.86
C LEU A 284 -10.28 2.94 20.29
N LEU A 285 -11.45 2.92 19.62
CA LEU A 285 -12.60 3.73 20.00
C LEU A 285 -13.09 3.42 21.42
N HIS A 286 -13.23 2.13 21.76
CA HIS A 286 -13.69 1.72 23.08
C HIS A 286 -12.75 2.18 24.21
N ARG A 287 -11.43 2.17 23.97
CA ARG A 287 -10.44 2.64 24.94
C ARG A 287 -10.44 4.15 25.16
N TRP A 288 -10.99 4.93 24.24
CA TRP A 288 -10.96 6.40 24.31
C TRP A 288 -12.24 7.01 24.87
N ALA A 289 -13.39 6.33 24.75
CA ALA A 289 -14.68 6.78 25.28
C ALA A 289 -14.66 7.27 26.76
N PRO A 290 -13.95 6.63 27.72
CA PRO A 290 -14.01 7.03 29.13
C PRO A 290 -13.35 8.37 29.48
N ARG A 291 -12.60 8.99 28.55
CA ARG A 291 -11.85 10.23 28.81
C ARG A 291 -12.66 11.49 28.57
N LEU A 292 -13.77 11.40 27.83
CA LEU A 292 -14.62 12.54 27.49
C LEU A 292 -15.60 12.89 28.62
N ASP A 293 -16.07 11.91 29.39
CA ASP A 293 -16.97 12.13 30.53
C ASP A 293 -16.32 12.87 31.70
N ARG A 294 -14.98 12.95 31.77
CA ARG A 294 -14.26 13.64 32.85
C ARG A 294 -13.97 15.11 32.58
N ARG A 295 -14.38 15.64 31.42
CA ARG A 295 -14.17 17.05 31.03
C ARG A 295 -15.46 17.85 30.89
N ARG A 296 -16.59 17.27 31.28
CA ARG A 296 -17.87 17.95 31.47
C ARG A 296 -18.16 18.01 32.96
#